data_AF-A0A1H7VZY7-F1
#
_entry.id   AF-A0A1H7VZY7-F1
#
_cell.length_a   1.000
_cell.length_b   1.000
_cell.length_c   1.000
_cell.angle_alpha   90.00
_cell.angle_beta   90.00
_cell.angle_gamma   90.00
#
_symmetry.space_group_name_H-M   'P 1'
#
loop_
_entity.id
_entity.type
_entity.pdbx_description
1 polymer ?
#
loop_
_entity_poly.entity_id
_entity_poly.type
_entity_poly.pdbx_seq_one_letter_code
_entity_poly.pdbx_strand_id
1 'polypeptide(L)'
;MRRWSLALLLSLASPALAQAPDPAPEAAAPAPTPAPAATPPPPPAPAAPAPRPSAPPPAPPPAAPAVAASDAEIRSQVKTEARAIFENLLMGDVRSFAEELLYPFQLEDKRYGTAPELVTAWVKQLRQKRTDLVTLYGIEVLSLAEMEKKYGKPPARLGLGALKEPDLYAAVANLSGHPAVLLFRAPREGLPHAFAYTD
;
A
#
# COMPACT_ATOMS: atom_id res chain seq x y z
N MET A 1 -43.91 26.62 -14.64
CA MET A 1 -44.96 25.59 -14.83
C MET A 1 -44.71 24.87 -16.15
N ARG A 2 -44.51 23.54 -16.11
CA ARG A 2 -44.51 22.52 -17.21
C ARG A 2 -43.82 21.29 -16.58
N ARG A 3 -44.50 20.47 -15.77
CA ARG A 3 -45.34 19.30 -16.12
C ARG A 3 -44.72 18.41 -17.20
N TRP A 4 -43.94 17.41 -16.77
CA TRP A 4 -43.79 16.15 -17.48
C TRP A 4 -44.05 15.02 -16.47
N SER A 5 -45.22 14.40 -16.63
CA SER A 5 -45.54 13.09 -16.08
C SER A 5 -45.20 12.07 -17.15
N LEU A 6 -44.42 11.04 -16.81
CA LEU A 6 -44.61 9.75 -17.44
C LEU A 6 -44.31 8.67 -16.41
N ALA A 7 -45.40 8.08 -15.95
CA ALA A 7 -45.45 6.85 -15.19
C ALA A 7 -44.86 5.71 -16.01
N LEU A 8 -44.07 4.85 -15.38
CA LEU A 8 -44.02 3.45 -15.76
C LEU A 8 -44.03 2.60 -14.49
N LEU A 9 -45.24 2.14 -14.17
CA LEU A 9 -45.53 1.02 -13.27
C LEU A 9 -45.38 -0.26 -14.08
N LEU A 10 -44.52 -1.18 -13.65
CA LEU A 10 -44.65 -2.59 -13.99
C LEU A 10 -44.12 -3.44 -12.81
N SER A 11 -45.09 -3.80 -11.97
CA SER A 11 -45.05 -4.92 -11.06
C SER A 11 -45.22 -6.22 -11.87
N LEU A 12 -44.53 -7.30 -11.52
CA LEU A 12 -45.09 -8.67 -11.39
C LEU A 12 -44.00 -9.73 -11.11
N ALA A 13 -44.18 -10.39 -9.96
CA ALA A 13 -44.15 -11.83 -9.70
C ALA A 13 -42.84 -12.67 -9.87
N SER A 14 -42.40 -13.23 -8.73
CA SER A 14 -41.57 -14.43 -8.56
C SER A 14 -42.26 -15.72 -9.06
N PRO A 15 -41.51 -16.80 -9.35
CA PRO A 15 -41.36 -17.91 -8.38
C PRO A 15 -39.97 -18.61 -8.41
N ALA A 16 -39.42 -19.03 -7.26
CA ALA A 16 -39.38 -20.38 -6.67
C ALA A 16 -38.41 -21.42 -7.30
N LEU A 17 -37.43 -21.87 -6.49
CA LEU A 17 -36.76 -23.20 -6.45
C LEU A 17 -35.71 -23.08 -5.30
N ALA A 18 -35.93 -23.51 -4.06
CA ALA A 18 -36.10 -24.87 -3.53
C ALA A 18 -34.99 -25.85 -3.95
N GLN A 19 -33.94 -26.00 -3.12
CA GLN A 19 -33.39 -27.31 -2.72
C GLN A 19 -32.31 -27.17 -1.63
N ALA A 20 -32.63 -27.68 -0.44
CA ALA A 20 -31.68 -28.08 0.58
C ALA A 20 -31.10 -29.47 0.22
N PRO A 21 -29.87 -29.76 0.68
CA PRO A 21 -29.67 -31.07 1.31
C PRO A 21 -28.75 -31.03 2.55
N ASP A 22 -29.27 -31.54 3.67
CA ASP A 22 -28.55 -32.35 4.67
C ASP A 22 -29.10 -33.78 4.49
N PRO A 23 -28.32 -34.88 4.60
CA PRO A 23 -27.75 -35.31 5.87
C PRO A 23 -26.32 -35.90 5.83
N ALA A 24 -25.68 -35.89 7.01
CA ALA A 24 -24.47 -36.64 7.38
C ALA A 24 -24.55 -38.16 7.11
N PRO A 25 -23.38 -38.82 7.07
CA PRO A 25 -23.17 -39.91 8.04
C PRO A 25 -21.82 -39.84 8.75
N GLU A 26 -21.93 -39.91 10.08
CA GLU A 26 -20.94 -40.27 11.07
C GLU A 26 -20.45 -41.70 10.86
N ALA A 27 -19.13 -41.93 10.86
CA ALA A 27 -18.57 -43.27 11.09
C ALA A 27 -17.12 -43.24 11.60
N ALA A 28 -17.02 -43.53 12.90
CA ALA A 28 -16.07 -44.43 13.54
C ALA A 28 -14.57 -44.06 13.61
N ALA A 29 -14.17 -43.69 14.83
CA ALA A 29 -12.83 -43.83 15.35
C ALA A 29 -12.43 -45.32 15.48
N PRO A 30 -11.18 -45.72 15.17
CA PRO A 30 -10.60 -46.96 15.66
C PRO A 30 -9.72 -46.77 16.91
N ALA A 31 -9.73 -47.82 17.73
CA ALA A 31 -9.30 -47.92 19.13
C ALA A 31 -7.80 -47.67 19.44
N PRO A 32 -7.47 -47.30 20.70
CA PRO A 32 -6.11 -47.41 21.20
C PRO A 32 -5.69 -48.88 21.38
N THR A 33 -4.52 -49.23 20.84
CA THR A 33 -3.88 -50.54 21.01
C THR A 33 -3.38 -50.74 22.45
N PRO A 34 -3.53 -51.94 23.04
CA PRO A 34 -3.13 -52.23 24.42
C PRO A 34 -1.62 -52.23 24.64
N ALA A 35 -1.23 -51.78 25.85
CA ALA A 35 0.13 -51.65 26.33
C ALA A 35 0.81 -53.01 26.59
N PRO A 36 2.05 -53.21 26.11
CA PRO A 36 2.90 -54.31 26.56
C PRO A 36 3.65 -53.98 27.86
N ALA A 37 3.77 -55.03 28.67
CA ALA A 37 4.25 -55.07 30.04
C ALA A 37 5.69 -54.55 30.28
N ALA A 38 5.88 -54.03 31.49
CA ALA A 38 7.13 -53.52 32.01
C ALA A 38 8.26 -54.57 32.04
N THR A 39 9.41 -54.22 31.48
CA THR A 39 10.67 -54.96 31.65
C THR A 39 11.40 -54.41 32.89
N PRO A 40 12.01 -55.26 33.74
CA PRO A 40 12.70 -54.82 34.95
C PRO A 40 13.93 -53.94 34.64
N PRO A 41 14.29 -53.00 35.54
CA PRO A 41 15.35 -52.03 35.29
C PRO A 41 16.74 -52.68 35.33
N PRO A 42 17.67 -52.28 34.44
CA PRO A 42 19.08 -52.63 34.56
C PRO A 42 19.75 -51.87 35.73
N PRO A 43 20.86 -52.41 36.29
CA PRO A 43 21.59 -51.79 37.38
C PRO A 43 22.20 -50.43 37.00
N PRO A 44 22.40 -49.51 37.97
CA PRO A 44 22.89 -48.17 37.69
C PRO A 44 24.30 -48.18 37.13
N ALA A 45 24.47 -47.55 35.96
CA ALA A 45 25.78 -47.24 35.41
C ALA A 45 26.49 -46.17 36.29
N PRO A 46 27.83 -46.20 36.40
CA PRO A 46 28.60 -45.21 37.13
C PRO A 46 28.37 -43.80 36.57
N ALA A 47 28.19 -42.83 37.48
CA ALA A 47 27.90 -41.45 37.16
C ALA A 47 28.95 -40.84 36.22
N ALA A 48 28.49 -40.37 35.06
CA ALA A 48 29.28 -39.49 34.21
C ALA A 48 29.56 -38.16 34.96
N PRO A 49 30.74 -37.55 34.77
CA PRO A 49 31.05 -36.26 35.38
C PRO A 49 30.04 -35.20 34.92
N ALA A 50 29.62 -34.35 35.87
CA ALA A 50 28.64 -33.30 35.67
C ALA A 50 28.95 -32.43 34.43
N PRO A 51 27.94 -32.06 33.61
CA PRO A 51 28.14 -31.08 32.56
C PRO A 51 28.51 -29.76 33.21
N ARG A 52 29.59 -29.13 32.72
CA ARG A 52 29.95 -27.77 33.10
C ARG A 52 28.78 -26.84 32.76
N PRO A 53 28.53 -25.80 33.56
CA PRO A 53 27.54 -24.78 33.21
C PRO A 53 27.86 -24.25 31.81
N SER A 54 26.93 -24.41 30.86
CA SER A 54 27.00 -23.71 29.59
C SER A 54 27.03 -22.22 29.89
N ALA A 55 28.05 -21.53 29.38
CA ALA A 55 28.09 -20.08 29.40
C ALA A 55 26.77 -19.53 28.81
N PRO A 56 26.21 -18.45 29.36
CA PRO A 56 25.04 -17.81 28.77
C PRO A 56 25.35 -17.50 27.29
N PRO A 57 24.38 -17.66 26.37
CA PRO A 57 24.58 -17.29 24.99
C PRO A 57 25.05 -15.83 24.95
N PRO A 58 26.01 -15.48 24.06
CA PRO A 58 26.41 -14.10 23.89
C PRO A 58 25.14 -13.29 23.62
N ALA A 59 24.98 -12.18 24.35
CA ALA A 59 23.88 -11.26 24.15
C ALA A 59 23.78 -10.94 22.65
N PRO A 60 22.56 -10.87 22.08
CA PRO A 60 22.41 -10.45 20.69
C PRO A 60 23.17 -9.12 20.51
N PRO A 61 23.92 -8.96 19.41
CA PRO A 61 24.60 -7.71 19.17
C PRO A 61 23.57 -6.57 19.27
N PRO A 62 23.95 -5.39 19.81
CA PRO A 62 23.06 -4.25 19.80
C PRO A 62 22.56 -4.08 18.37
N ALA A 63 21.23 -4.07 18.21
CA ALA A 63 20.60 -3.83 16.91
C ALA A 63 21.31 -2.63 16.29
N ALA A 64 21.95 -2.86 15.13
CA ALA A 64 22.59 -1.78 14.41
C ALA A 64 21.56 -0.65 14.29
N PRO A 65 21.92 0.60 14.61
CA PRO A 65 21.00 1.71 14.39
C PRO A 65 20.59 1.61 12.93
N ALA A 66 19.29 1.50 12.66
CA ALA A 66 18.76 1.65 11.31
C ALA A 66 19.38 2.95 10.78
N VAL A 67 20.29 2.82 9.82
CA VAL A 67 21.01 3.97 9.27
C VAL A 67 19.92 4.80 8.61
N ALA A 68 19.51 5.89 9.26
CA ALA A 68 18.56 6.81 8.68
C ALA A 68 19.15 7.27 7.35
N ALA A 69 18.46 6.97 6.25
CA ALA A 69 18.89 7.37 4.92
C ALA A 69 19.14 8.88 4.91
N SER A 70 20.23 9.30 4.27
CA SER A 70 20.52 10.72 4.10
C SER A 70 19.45 11.41 3.24
N ASP A 71 19.23 12.71 3.44
CA ASP A 71 18.27 13.50 2.65
C ASP A 71 18.51 13.35 1.13
N ALA A 72 19.77 13.32 0.70
CA ALA A 72 20.14 13.12 -0.69
C ALA A 72 19.71 11.74 -1.24
N GLU A 73 19.85 10.68 -0.43
CA GLU A 73 19.39 9.34 -0.80
C GLU A 73 17.86 9.29 -0.88
N ILE A 74 17.15 9.90 0.08
CA ILE A 74 15.69 9.97 0.07
C ILE A 74 15.21 10.72 -1.17
N ARG A 75 15.80 11.88 -1.49
CA ARG A 75 15.47 12.64 -2.71
C ARG A 75 15.72 11.82 -3.97
N SER A 76 16.82 11.05 -4.01
CA SER A 76 17.10 10.15 -5.13
C SER A 76 16.05 9.05 -5.27
N GLN A 77 15.65 8.42 -4.16
CA GLN A 77 14.59 7.40 -4.14
C GLN A 77 13.25 7.99 -4.59
N VAL A 78 12.84 9.12 -4.00
CA VAL A 78 11.62 9.86 -4.38
C VAL A 78 11.63 10.19 -5.87
N LYS A 79 12.78 10.61 -6.42
CA LYS A 79 12.89 10.91 -7.86
C LYS A 79 12.68 9.68 -8.73
N THR A 80 13.25 8.53 -8.34
CA THR A 80 13.08 7.26 -9.04
C THR A 80 11.62 6.79 -8.99
N GLU A 81 11.01 6.79 -7.81
CA GLU A 81 9.61 6.41 -7.63
C GLU A 81 8.66 7.35 -8.38
N ALA A 82 8.86 8.66 -8.27
CA ALA A 82 8.07 9.64 -9.01
C ALA A 82 8.18 9.43 -10.53
N ARG A 83 9.39 9.12 -11.02
CA ARG A 83 9.60 8.82 -12.43
C ARG A 83 8.80 7.61 -12.88
N ALA A 84 8.84 6.51 -12.12
CA ALA A 84 8.06 5.32 -12.42
C ALA A 84 6.55 5.63 -12.46
N ILE A 85 6.03 6.39 -11.49
CA ILE A 85 4.62 6.80 -11.45
C ILE A 85 4.25 7.65 -12.67
N PHE A 86 5.06 8.65 -13.03
CA PHE A 86 4.80 9.48 -14.21
C PHE A 86 4.89 8.69 -15.51
N GLU A 87 5.85 7.77 -15.65
CA GLU A 87 5.96 6.89 -16.82
C GLU A 87 4.71 5.99 -16.95
N ASN A 88 4.26 5.38 -15.85
CA ASN A 88 3.02 4.59 -15.83
C ASN A 88 1.78 5.43 -16.19
N LEU A 89 1.72 6.68 -15.72
CA LEU A 89 0.67 7.63 -16.05
C LEU A 89 0.63 7.94 -17.56
N LEU A 90 1.79 8.19 -18.16
CA LEU A 90 1.91 8.47 -19.61
C LEU A 90 1.53 7.26 -20.46
N MET A 91 1.89 6.05 -20.00
CA MET A 91 1.49 4.79 -20.63
C MET A 91 0.00 4.45 -20.41
N GLY A 92 -0.70 5.18 -19.53
CA GLY A 92 -2.10 4.93 -19.17
C GLY A 92 -2.29 3.69 -18.27
N ASP A 93 -1.22 3.17 -17.69
CA ASP A 93 -1.26 2.03 -16.77
C ASP A 93 -1.43 2.49 -15.32
N VAL A 94 -2.67 2.86 -14.99
CA VAL A 94 -3.02 3.32 -13.63
C VAL A 94 -2.99 2.18 -12.61
N ARG A 95 -3.23 0.96 -13.08
CA ARG A 95 -3.42 -0.17 -12.18
C ARG A 95 -2.12 -0.55 -11.50
N SER A 96 -1.03 -0.58 -12.25
CA SER A 96 0.28 -0.98 -11.73
C SER A 96 0.76 -0.07 -10.61
N PHE A 97 0.57 1.26 -10.71
CA PHE A 97 1.03 2.16 -9.66
C PHE A 97 0.04 2.29 -8.49
N ALA A 98 -1.27 2.12 -8.71
CA ALA A 98 -2.27 2.34 -7.65
C ALA A 98 -2.11 1.40 -6.46
N GLU A 99 -1.53 0.22 -6.65
CA GLU A 99 -1.22 -0.74 -5.58
C GLU A 99 -0.05 -0.28 -4.68
N GLU A 100 0.81 0.59 -5.20
CA GLU A 100 2.04 1.07 -4.53
C GLU A 100 1.85 2.45 -3.87
N LEU A 101 0.62 2.99 -3.88
CA LEU A 101 0.32 4.28 -3.26
C LEU A 101 -0.04 4.15 -1.79
N LEU A 102 0.21 5.22 -1.05
CA LEU A 102 -0.21 5.33 0.34
C LEU A 102 -1.67 5.82 0.41
N TYR A 103 -2.54 4.98 0.95
CA TYR A 103 -3.93 5.31 1.19
C TYR A 103 -4.15 5.88 2.59
N PRO A 104 -5.10 6.81 2.76
CA PRO A 104 -5.95 7.39 1.71
C PRO A 104 -5.19 8.35 0.78
N PHE A 105 -5.44 8.24 -0.52
CA PHE A 105 -4.74 8.98 -1.57
C PHE A 105 -5.55 10.21 -2.00
N GLN A 106 -4.90 11.37 -2.13
CA GLN A 106 -5.53 12.61 -2.59
C GLN A 106 -5.21 12.85 -4.07
N LEU A 107 -6.22 12.77 -4.92
CA LEU A 107 -6.12 13.09 -6.35
C LEU A 107 -6.88 14.39 -6.60
N GLU A 108 -6.16 15.47 -6.91
CA GLU A 108 -6.72 16.81 -7.06
C GLU A 108 -7.55 17.25 -5.83
N ASP A 109 -8.86 17.41 -6.02
CA ASP A 109 -9.83 17.83 -5.01
C ASP A 109 -10.52 16.65 -4.31
N LYS A 110 -10.22 15.41 -4.69
CA LYS A 110 -10.90 14.21 -4.17
C LYS A 110 -9.96 13.23 -3.49
N ARG A 111 -10.40 12.73 -2.33
CA ARG A 111 -9.72 11.69 -1.55
C ARG A 111 -10.30 10.32 -1.85
N TYR A 112 -9.43 9.33 -2.00
CA TYR A 112 -9.75 7.95 -2.31
C TYR A 112 -9.27 7.05 -1.18
N GLY A 113 -10.13 6.14 -0.72
CA GLY A 113 -9.81 5.25 0.40
C GLY A 113 -9.07 4.00 -0.04
N THR A 114 -9.26 3.58 -1.30
CA THR A 114 -8.75 2.31 -1.82
C THR A 114 -8.24 2.42 -3.26
N ALA A 115 -7.36 1.51 -3.65
CA ALA A 115 -6.84 1.39 -5.01
C ALA A 115 -7.92 1.21 -6.09
N PRO A 116 -8.91 0.30 -5.97
CA PRO A 116 -9.94 0.14 -7.02
C PRO A 116 -10.78 1.39 -7.25
N GLU A 117 -11.07 2.17 -6.19
CA GLU A 117 -11.79 3.44 -6.30
C GLU A 117 -10.96 4.48 -7.07
N LEU A 118 -9.66 4.58 -6.74
CA LEU A 118 -8.73 5.49 -7.39
C LEU A 118 -8.57 5.15 -8.88
N VAL A 119 -8.32 3.88 -9.21
CA VAL A 119 -8.16 3.40 -10.59
C VAL A 119 -9.39 3.74 -11.42
N THR A 120 -10.59 3.48 -10.90
CA THR A 120 -11.85 3.73 -11.61
C THR A 120 -12.00 5.22 -11.97
N ALA A 121 -11.70 6.11 -11.03
CA ALA A 121 -11.82 7.55 -11.28
C ALA A 121 -10.71 8.09 -12.18
N TRP A 122 -9.47 7.68 -11.95
CA TRP A 122 -8.32 8.22 -12.66
C TRP A 122 -8.27 7.72 -14.10
N VAL A 123 -8.59 6.45 -14.38
CA VAL A 123 -8.74 5.93 -15.76
C VAL A 123 -9.78 6.72 -16.53
N LYS A 124 -10.89 7.11 -15.90
CA LYS A 124 -11.91 7.96 -16.52
C LYS A 124 -11.36 9.34 -16.88
N GLN A 125 -10.54 9.96 -16.01
CA GLN A 125 -9.88 11.23 -16.30
C GLN A 125 -8.84 11.09 -17.41
N LEU A 126 -8.00 10.05 -17.39
CA LEU A 126 -6.96 9.85 -18.40
C LEU A 126 -7.53 9.55 -19.77
N ARG A 127 -8.66 8.83 -19.89
CA ARG A 127 -9.33 8.65 -21.20
C ARG A 127 -9.82 9.97 -21.82
N GLN A 128 -10.07 10.98 -21.00
CA GLN A 128 -10.46 12.32 -21.47
C GLN A 128 -9.24 13.19 -21.80
N LYS A 129 -8.04 12.80 -21.36
CA LYS A 129 -6.79 13.51 -21.57
C LYS A 129 -5.97 12.78 -22.63
N ARG A 130 -5.29 13.51 -23.51
CA ARG A 130 -4.38 12.90 -24.50
C ARG A 130 -3.01 12.68 -23.89
N THR A 131 -2.89 11.69 -23.00
CA THR A 131 -1.61 11.35 -22.35
C THR A 131 -0.53 10.93 -23.37
N ASP A 132 -0.94 10.46 -24.55
CA ASP A 132 -0.08 10.13 -25.69
C ASP A 132 0.76 11.32 -26.20
N LEU A 133 0.25 12.54 -26.04
CA LEU A 133 0.95 13.76 -26.45
C LEU A 133 1.78 14.40 -25.32
N VAL A 134 1.76 13.79 -24.14
CA VAL A 134 2.42 14.36 -22.97
C VAL A 134 3.85 13.82 -22.91
N THR A 135 4.82 14.73 -22.79
CA THR A 135 6.24 14.41 -22.66
C THR A 135 6.72 14.84 -21.28
N LEU A 136 7.38 13.92 -20.56
CA LEU A 136 8.05 14.22 -19.30
C LEU A 136 9.43 14.85 -19.58
N TYR A 137 9.56 16.15 -19.34
CA TYR A 137 10.85 16.85 -19.53
C TYR A 137 11.82 16.64 -18.37
N GLY A 138 11.30 16.52 -17.16
CA GLY A 138 12.13 16.39 -15.97
C GLY A 138 11.31 16.35 -14.70
N ILE A 139 11.96 15.90 -13.63
CA ILE A 139 11.40 15.81 -12.28
C ILE A 139 12.39 16.49 -11.33
N GLU A 140 11.88 17.45 -10.58
CA GLU A 140 12.58 18.13 -9.50
C GLU A 140 12.01 17.68 -8.17
N VAL A 141 12.87 17.26 -7.23
CA VAL A 141 12.47 16.84 -5.89
C VAL A 141 12.89 17.89 -4.89
N LEU A 142 11.91 18.40 -4.14
CA LEU A 142 12.06 19.48 -3.19
C LEU A 142 11.44 19.08 -1.85
N SER A 143 11.94 19.63 -0.76
CA SER A 143 11.16 19.65 0.48
C SER A 143 9.94 20.55 0.32
N LEU A 144 8.93 20.41 1.18
CA LEU A 144 7.74 21.25 1.09
C LEU A 144 8.07 22.75 1.21
N ALA A 145 9.00 23.11 2.10
CA ALA A 145 9.44 24.50 2.26
C ALA A 145 10.17 25.05 1.01
N GLU A 146 10.98 24.23 0.35
CA GLU A 146 11.65 24.60 -0.90
C GLU A 146 10.64 24.77 -2.04
N MET A 147 9.66 23.87 -2.13
CA MET A 147 8.57 23.96 -3.09
C MET A 147 7.73 25.23 -2.86
N GLU A 148 7.41 25.56 -1.61
CA GLU A 148 6.68 26.80 -1.29
C GLU A 148 7.44 28.06 -1.69
N LYS A 149 8.76 28.06 -1.52
CA LYS A 149 9.62 29.17 -1.92
C LYS A 149 9.70 29.31 -3.45
N LYS A 150 9.71 28.20 -4.19
CA LYS A 150 9.91 28.19 -5.65
C LYS A 150 8.62 28.33 -6.44
N TYR A 151 7.57 27.62 -6.02
CA TYR A 151 6.29 27.49 -6.72
C TYR A 151 5.11 28.13 -5.97
N GLY A 152 5.32 28.62 -4.75
CA GLY A 152 4.27 29.16 -3.90
C GLY A 152 3.55 28.07 -3.10
N LYS A 153 2.51 28.48 -2.35
CA LYS A 153 1.79 27.56 -1.48
C LYS A 153 1.16 26.42 -2.27
N PRO A 154 1.27 25.17 -1.81
CA PRO A 154 0.58 24.06 -2.44
C PRO A 154 -0.93 24.31 -2.39
N PRO A 155 -1.67 23.85 -3.41
CA PRO A 155 -3.13 23.95 -3.42
C PRO A 155 -3.73 23.38 -2.13
N ALA A 156 -4.62 24.14 -1.47
CA ALA A 156 -5.25 23.74 -0.21
C ALA A 156 -5.99 22.38 -0.31
N ARG A 157 -6.43 22.03 -1.52
CA ARG A 157 -7.02 20.73 -1.87
C ARG A 157 -6.13 19.52 -1.56
N LEU A 158 -4.80 19.70 -1.48
CA LEU A 158 -3.87 18.64 -1.12
C LEU A 158 -3.92 18.26 0.37
N GLY A 159 -4.68 18.98 1.20
CA GLY A 159 -4.90 18.62 2.61
C GLY A 159 -3.63 18.62 3.46
N LEU A 160 -2.60 19.36 3.02
CA LEU A 160 -1.26 19.36 3.62
C LEU A 160 -1.20 20.01 5.01
N GLY A 161 -2.16 20.86 5.38
CA GLY A 161 -2.10 21.67 6.59
C GLY A 161 -2.06 20.90 7.92
N ALA A 162 -2.30 19.58 7.91
CA ALA A 162 -2.20 18.71 9.10
C ALA A 162 -0.94 17.83 9.11
N LEU A 163 -0.17 17.79 8.03
CA LEU A 163 1.02 16.96 7.92
C LEU A 163 2.23 17.77 8.39
N LYS A 164 2.86 17.33 9.49
CA LYS A 164 4.10 17.94 9.97
C LYS A 164 5.18 17.81 8.90
N GLU A 165 5.83 18.93 8.60
CA GLU A 165 6.56 19.22 7.37
C GLU A 165 7.96 18.57 7.16
N PRO A 166 8.68 17.97 8.15
CA PRO A 166 10.06 17.54 7.89
C PRO A 166 10.15 16.24 7.06
N ASP A 167 9.09 15.44 7.03
CA ASP A 167 9.09 14.13 6.36
C ASP A 167 8.34 14.16 5.02
N LEU A 168 8.22 15.33 4.38
CA LEU A 168 7.48 15.47 3.13
C LEU A 168 8.37 15.95 2.00
N TYR A 169 8.28 15.22 0.88
CA TYR A 169 8.98 15.55 -0.35
C TYR A 169 7.95 15.78 -1.46
N ALA A 170 8.13 16.86 -2.21
CA ALA A 170 7.37 17.19 -3.40
C ALA A 170 8.21 16.86 -4.64
N ALA A 171 7.71 15.95 -5.48
CA ALA A 171 8.26 15.72 -6.81
C ALA A 171 7.44 16.51 -7.83
N VAL A 172 8.05 17.56 -8.39
CA VAL A 172 7.45 18.42 -9.41
C VAL A 172 7.96 17.98 -10.78
N ALA A 173 7.07 17.41 -11.58
CA ALA A 173 7.33 17.05 -12.97
C ALA A 173 6.88 18.16 -13.92
N ASN A 174 7.59 18.30 -15.03
CA ASN A 174 7.15 19.10 -16.15
C ASN A 174 6.60 18.16 -17.25
N LEU A 175 5.27 18.17 -17.39
CA LEU A 175 4.50 17.41 -18.37
C LEU A 175 4.09 18.34 -19.52
N SER A 176 4.84 18.33 -20.62
CA SER A 176 4.56 19.17 -21.81
C SER A 176 4.40 20.68 -21.51
N GLY A 177 5.11 21.20 -20.52
CA GLY A 177 5.01 22.61 -20.09
C GLY A 177 4.08 22.87 -18.91
N HIS A 178 3.38 21.83 -18.41
CA HIS A 178 2.50 21.92 -17.25
C HIS A 178 3.14 21.27 -16.01
N PRO A 179 3.12 21.93 -14.85
CA PRO A 179 3.67 21.36 -13.63
C PRO A 179 2.70 20.33 -13.02
N ALA A 180 3.14 19.08 -12.89
CA ALA A 180 2.45 18.06 -12.10
C ALA A 180 3.23 17.77 -10.83
N VAL A 181 2.55 17.68 -9.69
CA VAL A 181 3.15 17.52 -8.37
C VAL A 181 2.67 16.22 -7.74
N LEU A 182 3.63 15.37 -7.36
CA LEU A 182 3.41 14.24 -6.48
C LEU A 182 3.98 14.53 -5.10
N LEU A 183 3.24 14.16 -4.07
CA LEU A 183 3.68 14.30 -2.68
C LEU A 183 4.01 12.94 -2.09
N PHE A 184 5.19 12.85 -1.51
CA PHE A 184 5.75 11.66 -0.90
C PHE A 184 5.95 11.87 0.59
N ARG A 185 5.73 10.79 1.34
CA ARG A 185 6.16 10.72 2.73
C ARG A 185 7.54 10.07 2.79
N ALA A 186 8.42 10.65 3.62
CA ALA A 186 9.73 10.07 3.91
C ALA A 186 9.55 8.62 4.35
N PRO A 187 10.43 7.71 3.89
CA PRO A 187 10.35 6.32 4.27
C PRO A 187 10.60 6.21 5.78
N ARG A 188 9.58 5.74 6.53
CA ARG A 188 9.81 5.28 7.91
C ARG A 188 10.47 3.91 7.92
N GLU A 189 10.03 3.05 6.99
CA GLU A 189 10.63 1.77 6.63
C GLU A 189 10.35 1.54 5.13
N GLY A 190 11.33 1.06 4.36
CA GLY A 190 11.16 0.76 2.93
C GLY A 190 11.31 1.95 1.98
N LEU A 191 10.59 1.92 0.85
CA LEU A 191 10.63 2.95 -0.19
C LEU A 191 9.71 4.14 0.16
N PRO A 192 9.95 5.35 -0.39
CA PRO A 192 9.03 6.46 -0.26
C PRO A 192 7.75 6.20 -1.07
N HIS A 193 6.59 6.41 -0.44
CA HIS A 193 5.30 6.19 -1.10
C HIS A 193 4.59 7.53 -1.33
N ALA A 194 3.99 7.69 -2.51
CA ALA A 194 3.18 8.84 -2.84
C ALA A 194 1.80 8.75 -2.20
N PHE A 195 1.29 9.87 -1.68
CA PHE A 195 -0.04 9.95 -1.06
C PHE A 195 -0.93 11.02 -1.68
N ALA A 196 -0.40 11.86 -2.58
CA ALA A 196 -1.19 12.85 -3.29
C ALA A 196 -0.61 13.22 -4.66
N TYR A 197 -1.49 13.62 -5.58
CA TYR A 197 -1.16 14.09 -6.93
C TYR A 197 -1.99 15.33 -7.30
N THR A 198 -1.38 16.28 -8.02
CA THR A 198 -2.09 17.37 -8.74
C THR A 198 -1.39 17.79 -10.03
N ASP A 199 -2.11 18.14 -11.11
CA ASP A 199 -1.59 18.76 -12.36
C ASP A 199 -2.34 20.04 -12.81
#